data_AF-A0A0S7ER93-F1
#
_entry.id   AF-A0A0S7ER93-F1
#
_cell.length_a   1.000
_cell.length_b   1.000
_cell.length_c   1.000
_cell.angle_alpha   90.00
_cell.angle_beta   90.00
_cell.angle_gamma   90.00
#
_symmetry.space_group_name_H-M   'P 1'
#
loop_
_entity.id
_entity.type
_entity.pdbx_description
1 polymer ?
#
loop_
_entity_poly.entity_id
_entity_poly.type
_entity_poly.pdbx_seq_one_letter_code
_entity_poly.pdbx_strand_id
1 'polypeptide(L)'
;PLVRSFADIGKKHSDSTLLERNGLLASPQSAPGNLDNKITESRISAGSRENSTVDFSKVDMNFMKKIPPGAEASNVLVGEVDFLERPIIAFVRLAPAVLLTGLTEVPVPTRFLFLLLGPFGKGLQYHEIGRSIATLMTDEVFHDVAYKAKDRNDLLSGIDEFLDQVTVLPPGEWDPSIRIEPPKNVPSQEKRKMAAQPN
;
A
#
# COMPACT_ATOMS: atom_id res chain seq x y z
N PRO A 1 -6.99 -1.65 -5.17
CA PRO A 1 -5.93 -0.99 -4.37
C PRO A 1 -6.57 -0.07 -3.31
N LEU A 2 -6.24 -0.26 -2.04
CA LEU A 2 -6.67 0.65 -0.97
C LEU A 2 -5.74 1.87 -1.00
N VAL A 3 -6.29 3.08 -1.13
CA VAL A 3 -5.49 4.31 -1.07
C VAL A 3 -5.68 4.96 0.28
N ARG A 4 -4.58 5.38 0.92
CA ARG A 4 -4.58 6.03 2.23
C ARG A 4 -3.86 7.37 2.13
N SER A 5 -4.41 8.39 2.80
CA SER A 5 -3.76 9.69 2.95
C SER A 5 -2.73 9.64 4.07
N PHE A 6 -1.68 10.48 3.99
CA PHE A 6 -0.71 10.64 5.07
C PHE A 6 -1.35 11.05 6.41
N ALA A 7 -2.52 11.69 6.39
CA ALA A 7 -3.26 12.10 7.58
C ALA A 7 -3.96 10.95 8.34
N ASP A 8 -4.02 9.75 7.77
CA ASP A 8 -4.71 8.58 8.34
C ASP A 8 -3.76 7.55 8.97
N ILE A 9 -2.44 7.77 8.85
CA ILE A 9 -1.42 6.95 9.53
C ILE A 9 -1.61 7.09 11.04
N GLY A 10 -2.09 6.01 11.67
CA GLY A 10 -2.29 5.90 13.12
C GLY A 10 -3.75 5.94 13.60
N LYS A 11 -4.73 6.27 12.75
CA LYS A 11 -6.15 6.26 13.15
C LYS A 11 -6.78 4.88 12.99
N LYS A 12 -7.20 4.28 14.12
CA LYS A 12 -7.99 3.05 14.13
C LYS A 12 -9.46 3.35 13.87
N HIS A 13 -9.94 3.03 12.67
CA HIS A 13 -11.37 2.81 12.44
C HIS A 13 -11.67 1.31 12.58
N SER A 14 -12.23 0.94 13.73
CA SER A 14 -12.91 -0.34 13.93
C SER A 14 -14.42 -0.11 13.88
N ASP A 15 -15.14 -1.00 13.20
CA ASP A 15 -16.51 -0.78 12.75
C ASP A 15 -17.52 -0.49 13.87
N SER A 16 -18.34 0.56 13.67
CA SER A 16 -19.48 0.90 14.52
C SER A 16 -20.74 0.11 14.13
N THR A 17 -20.64 -1.23 14.09
CA THR A 17 -21.80 -2.11 13.98
C THR A 17 -21.58 -3.40 14.78
N LEU A 18 -22.16 -3.49 15.98
CA LEU A 18 -22.98 -4.63 16.45
C LEU A 18 -23.40 -4.45 17.93
N LEU A 19 -24.69 -4.67 18.18
CA LEU A 19 -25.31 -5.05 19.47
C LEU A 19 -25.46 -4.00 20.59
N GLU A 20 -26.31 -2.98 20.34
CA GLU A 20 -27.22 -2.53 21.40
C GLU A 20 -28.31 -3.60 21.63
N ARG A 21 -28.09 -4.55 22.55
CA ARG A 21 -29.18 -5.35 23.14
C ARG A 21 -28.83 -6.03 24.47
N ASN A 22 -29.06 -5.32 25.58
CA ASN A 22 -29.75 -5.79 26.79
C ASN A 22 -29.51 -4.81 27.94
N GLY A 23 -30.59 -4.27 28.52
CA GLY A 23 -30.52 -3.64 29.83
C GLY A 23 -30.82 -4.65 30.94
N LEU A 24 -30.36 -4.38 32.17
CA LEU A 24 -31.06 -4.66 33.44
C LEU A 24 -30.23 -4.12 34.64
N LEU A 25 -30.77 -3.06 35.25
CA LEU A 25 -30.83 -2.72 36.69
C LEU A 25 -29.68 -3.00 37.69
N ALA A 26 -29.49 -1.97 38.54
CA ALA A 26 -29.16 -1.98 39.97
C ALA A 26 -27.68 -1.79 40.43
N SER A 27 -27.58 -1.12 41.60
CA SER A 27 -26.37 -0.50 42.17
C SER A 27 -25.82 -1.31 43.38
N PRO A 28 -25.17 -0.74 44.42
CA PRO A 28 -23.74 -0.92 44.66
C PRO A 28 -23.38 -1.58 46.02
N GLN A 29 -22.10 -1.47 46.41
CA GLN A 29 -21.52 -1.53 47.78
C GLN A 29 -20.92 -2.84 48.36
N SER A 30 -19.67 -2.66 48.82
CA SER A 30 -19.06 -3.15 50.07
C SER A 30 -18.35 -4.52 50.16
N ALA A 31 -17.16 -4.44 50.79
CA ALA A 31 -16.20 -5.50 51.13
C ALA A 31 -16.40 -5.94 52.63
N PRO A 32 -15.48 -6.59 53.38
CA PRO A 32 -14.12 -7.09 53.07
C PRO A 32 -13.76 -8.50 53.60
N GLY A 33 -12.53 -8.95 53.34
CA GLY A 33 -11.87 -10.08 54.01
C GLY A 33 -10.35 -9.86 54.06
N ASN A 34 -9.75 -9.89 55.26
CA ASN A 34 -8.38 -9.45 55.53
C ASN A 34 -7.50 -10.59 56.07
N LEU A 35 -6.27 -10.72 55.58
CA LEU A 35 -5.16 -11.26 56.38
C LEU A 35 -3.79 -10.75 55.89
N ASP A 36 -2.96 -10.35 56.85
CA ASP A 36 -1.72 -9.59 56.69
C ASP A 36 -0.47 -10.42 56.34
N ASN A 37 0.51 -9.81 55.64
CA ASN A 37 1.86 -9.63 56.21
C ASN A 37 2.77 -8.64 55.45
N LYS A 38 3.83 -8.17 56.13
CA LYS A 38 4.58 -6.92 55.89
C LYS A 38 5.85 -7.00 55.01
N ILE A 39 6.08 -5.91 54.24
CA ILE A 39 7.31 -5.06 54.12
C ILE A 39 8.65 -5.79 53.77
N THR A 40 9.39 -5.43 52.71
CA THR A 40 10.33 -4.26 52.67
C THR A 40 10.70 -3.82 51.24
N GLU A 41 11.07 -2.55 51.07
CA GLU A 41 11.34 -1.84 49.81
C GLU A 41 12.72 -2.11 49.19
N SER A 42 12.88 -1.88 47.87
CA SER A 42 13.74 -0.79 47.33
C SER A 42 13.76 -0.75 45.79
N ARG A 43 14.06 0.42 45.21
CA ARG A 43 13.91 0.74 43.78
C ARG A 43 15.28 0.91 43.09
N ILE A 44 15.48 0.30 41.91
CA ILE A 44 16.37 0.80 40.83
C ILE A 44 15.70 0.39 39.50
N SER A 45 14.96 1.28 38.83
CA SER A 45 15.43 2.15 37.73
C SER A 45 16.11 1.36 36.58
N ALA A 46 15.34 0.96 35.57
CA ALA A 46 15.23 1.70 34.29
C ALA A 46 16.50 1.61 33.40
N GLY A 47 16.40 0.78 32.36
CA GLY A 47 17.48 0.53 31.40
C GLY A 47 17.08 -0.40 30.26
N SER A 48 15.80 -0.39 29.87
CA SER A 48 15.32 -1.19 28.74
C SER A 48 15.86 -0.59 27.45
N ARG A 49 16.89 -1.22 26.87
CA ARG A 49 17.37 -0.88 25.53
C ARG A 49 16.24 -1.09 24.54
N GLU A 50 15.77 -0.01 23.92
CA GLU A 50 14.77 -0.02 22.85
C GLU A 50 15.37 -0.64 21.58
N ASN A 51 15.51 -1.95 21.57
CA ASN A 51 15.66 -2.70 20.33
C ASN A 51 14.25 -2.83 19.75
N SER A 52 13.94 -2.04 18.71
CA SER A 52 12.63 -1.99 18.07
C SER A 52 12.34 -3.25 17.25
N THR A 53 12.13 -4.37 17.96
CA THR A 53 11.62 -5.62 17.38
C THR A 53 10.18 -5.37 16.97
N VAL A 54 9.95 -5.20 15.66
CA VAL A 54 8.62 -4.99 15.10
C VAL A 54 7.77 -6.23 15.39
N ASP A 55 6.71 -6.07 16.18
CA ASP A 55 5.85 -7.17 16.60
C ASP A 55 4.91 -7.59 15.46
N PHE A 56 5.36 -8.57 14.65
CA PHE A 56 4.62 -9.11 13.52
C PHE A 56 3.32 -9.86 13.90
N SER A 57 3.00 -10.05 15.18
CA SER A 57 1.76 -10.69 15.63
C SER A 57 0.48 -9.91 15.26
N LYS A 58 0.62 -8.65 14.83
CA LYS A 58 -0.49 -7.73 14.49
C LYS A 58 -0.68 -7.48 12.99
N VAL A 59 0.09 -8.11 12.11
CA VAL A 59 -0.13 -8.04 10.65
C VAL A 59 -1.40 -8.83 10.30
N ASP A 60 -2.25 -8.32 9.40
CA ASP A 60 -3.44 -9.06 8.97
C ASP A 60 -3.06 -10.35 8.22
N MET A 61 -3.14 -11.47 8.93
CA MET A 61 -2.80 -12.80 8.44
C MET A 61 -3.72 -13.27 7.30
N ASN A 62 -4.89 -12.65 7.10
CA ASN A 62 -5.77 -12.95 5.97
C ASN A 62 -5.33 -12.25 4.69
N PHE A 63 -4.66 -11.09 4.80
CA PHE A 63 -4.02 -10.42 3.68
C PHE A 63 -2.70 -11.09 3.29
N MET A 64 -1.85 -11.43 4.28
CA MET A 64 -0.57 -12.12 4.05
C MET A 64 -0.72 -13.43 3.26
N LYS A 65 -1.77 -14.22 3.50
CA LYS A 65 -2.05 -15.48 2.78
C LYS A 65 -2.33 -15.31 1.28
N LYS A 66 -2.60 -14.10 0.80
CA LYS A 66 -2.85 -13.79 -0.62
C LYS A 66 -1.59 -13.37 -1.37
N ILE A 67 -0.47 -13.16 -0.67
CA ILE A 67 0.78 -12.69 -1.25
C ILE A 67 1.58 -13.92 -1.74
N PRO A 68 1.96 -13.99 -3.03
CA PRO A 68 2.78 -15.08 -3.54
C PRO A 68 4.14 -15.18 -2.84
N PRO A 69 4.68 -16.39 -2.61
CA PRO A 69 6.07 -16.56 -2.17
C PRO A 69 7.04 -15.87 -3.14
N GLY A 70 8.00 -15.12 -2.61
CA GLY A 70 8.96 -14.37 -3.43
C GLY A 70 8.41 -13.08 -4.05
N ALA A 71 7.20 -12.64 -3.70
CA ALA A 71 6.71 -11.32 -4.11
C ALA A 71 7.63 -10.20 -3.62
N GLU A 72 7.76 -9.15 -4.44
CA GLU A 72 8.47 -7.91 -4.12
C GLU A 72 7.50 -6.73 -4.23
N ALA A 73 7.72 -5.66 -3.45
CA ALA A 73 6.82 -4.52 -3.38
C ALA A 73 7.21 -3.41 -4.38
N SER A 74 6.19 -2.75 -4.92
CA SER A 74 6.31 -1.48 -5.65
C SER A 74 5.62 -0.39 -4.83
N ASN A 75 6.39 0.60 -4.37
CA ASN A 75 5.90 1.68 -3.52
C ASN A 75 5.65 2.94 -4.35
N VAL A 76 4.39 3.38 -4.41
CA VAL A 76 3.99 4.60 -5.11
C VAL A 76 3.70 5.68 -4.07
N LEU A 77 4.58 6.68 -4.00
CA LEU A 77 4.55 7.73 -2.99
C LEU A 77 4.32 9.08 -3.68
N VAL A 78 3.13 9.65 -3.45
CA VAL A 78 2.72 10.92 -4.08
C VAL A 78 2.29 11.91 -3.00
N GLY A 79 2.62 13.20 -3.18
CA GLY A 79 2.35 14.20 -2.15
C GLY A 79 2.60 15.63 -2.58
N GLU A 80 2.10 16.56 -1.77
CA GLU A 80 2.34 18.00 -1.91
C GLU A 80 3.25 18.50 -0.79
N VAL A 81 4.12 19.46 -1.11
CA VAL A 81 5.00 20.15 -0.17
C VAL A 81 5.06 21.64 -0.52
N ASP A 82 5.26 22.48 0.48
CA ASP A 82 5.22 23.94 0.38
C ASP A 82 6.48 24.56 -0.27
N PHE A 83 7.63 23.91 -0.11
CA PHE A 83 8.93 24.41 -0.58
C PHE A 83 9.28 24.07 -2.04
N LEU A 84 8.46 23.29 -2.77
CA LEU A 84 8.72 22.96 -4.18
C LEU A 84 7.98 23.88 -5.14
N GLU A 85 8.70 24.64 -5.95
CA GLU A 85 8.12 25.44 -7.04
C GLU A 85 7.63 24.57 -8.23
N ARG A 86 8.18 23.36 -8.39
CA ARG A 86 7.92 22.47 -9.53
C ARG A 86 7.85 21.00 -9.06
N PRO A 87 7.06 20.14 -9.74
CA PRO A 87 7.04 18.73 -9.43
C PRO A 87 8.41 18.06 -9.65
N ILE A 88 8.79 17.18 -8.73
CA ILE A 88 9.92 16.26 -8.82
C ILE A 88 9.35 14.85 -8.99
N ILE A 89 9.86 14.14 -10.00
CA ILE A 89 9.46 12.76 -10.32
C ILE A 89 10.70 11.87 -10.29
N ALA A 90 10.60 10.71 -9.66
CA ALA A 90 11.62 9.67 -9.75
C ALA A 90 10.98 8.28 -9.87
N PHE A 91 11.54 7.44 -10.73
CA PHE A 91 11.26 6.01 -10.78
C PHE A 91 12.57 5.28 -10.45
N VAL A 92 12.54 4.42 -9.44
CA VAL A 92 13.73 3.78 -8.86
C VAL A 92 13.52 2.27 -8.85
N ARG A 93 14.47 1.52 -9.42
CA ARG A 93 14.60 0.06 -9.23
C ARG A 93 15.80 -0.20 -8.34
N LEU A 94 15.58 -0.79 -7.17
CA LEU A 94 16.67 -1.20 -6.27
C LEU A 94 17.39 -2.44 -6.83
N ALA A 95 18.72 -2.50 -6.66
CA ALA A 95 19.55 -3.56 -7.23
C ALA A 95 19.36 -4.92 -6.50
N PRO A 96 19.43 -4.99 -5.16
CA PRO A 96 18.68 -5.96 -4.37
C PRO A 96 17.31 -5.38 -3.99
N ALA A 97 16.28 -6.21 -3.81
CA ALA A 97 15.08 -5.78 -3.10
C ALA A 97 15.38 -5.67 -1.60
N VAL A 98 14.85 -4.63 -0.94
CA VAL A 98 15.18 -4.31 0.46
C VAL A 98 13.91 -4.16 1.27
N LEU A 99 13.87 -4.79 2.46
CA LEU A 99 12.76 -4.60 3.39
C LEU A 99 12.87 -3.21 4.04
N LEU A 100 12.11 -2.25 3.52
CA LEU A 100 12.05 -0.88 4.04
C LEU A 100 11.02 -0.81 5.19
N THR A 101 11.51 -0.96 6.42
CA THR A 101 10.67 -1.03 7.64
C THR A 101 9.71 0.16 7.74
N GLY A 102 8.41 -0.12 7.88
CA GLY A 102 7.36 0.89 8.01
C GLY A 102 6.88 1.51 6.69
N LEU A 103 7.50 1.19 5.55
CA LEU A 103 7.05 1.69 4.24
C LEU A 103 5.91 0.85 3.64
N THR A 104 5.86 -0.44 3.97
CA THR A 104 4.84 -1.40 3.52
C THR A 104 4.03 -1.92 4.71
N GLU A 105 2.72 -2.14 4.51
CA GLU A 105 1.82 -2.70 5.54
C GLU A 105 2.14 -4.17 5.88
N VAL A 106 2.90 -4.82 5.01
CA VAL A 106 3.34 -6.21 5.08
C VAL A 106 4.86 -6.29 4.92
N PRO A 107 5.54 -7.30 5.52
CA PRO A 107 6.99 -7.46 5.42
C PRO A 107 7.43 -8.03 4.06
N VAL A 108 7.18 -7.29 2.99
CA VAL A 108 7.55 -7.62 1.61
C VAL A 108 8.70 -6.70 1.19
N PRO A 109 9.82 -7.21 0.62
CA PRO A 109 10.95 -6.38 0.25
C PRO A 109 10.60 -5.47 -0.94
N THR A 110 10.88 -4.18 -0.83
CA THR A 110 10.69 -3.21 -1.90
C THR A 110 11.69 -3.44 -3.02
N ARG A 111 11.20 -3.53 -4.26
CA ARG A 111 12.00 -3.49 -5.48
C ARG A 111 11.91 -2.16 -6.20
N PHE A 112 10.71 -1.60 -6.28
CA PHE A 112 10.44 -0.37 -7.03
C PHE A 112 9.93 0.74 -6.13
N LEU A 113 10.33 1.97 -6.42
CA LEU A 113 9.73 3.17 -5.86
C LEU A 113 9.37 4.15 -6.98
N PHE A 114 8.15 4.66 -6.96
CA PHE A 114 7.75 5.85 -7.71
C PHE A 114 7.55 6.99 -6.72
N LEU A 115 8.19 8.13 -6.98
CA LEU A 115 8.09 9.36 -6.20
C LEU A 115 7.49 10.45 -7.09
N LEU A 116 6.46 11.13 -6.60
CA LEU A 116 5.92 12.37 -7.18
C LEU A 116 5.63 13.36 -6.05
N LEU A 117 6.50 14.37 -5.90
CA LEU A 117 6.31 15.46 -4.96
C LEU A 117 6.21 16.78 -5.72
N GLY A 118 5.38 17.72 -5.28
CA GLY A 118 5.29 19.03 -5.92
C GLY A 118 4.54 20.08 -5.11
N PRO A 119 4.33 21.28 -5.66
CA PRO A 119 3.59 22.36 -5.00
C PRO A 119 2.15 21.96 -4.68
N PHE A 120 1.57 22.64 -3.68
CA PHE A 120 0.15 22.60 -3.34
C PHE A 120 -0.77 23.01 -4.50
N GLY A 121 -2.02 22.54 -4.44
CA GLY A 121 -3.07 22.79 -5.43
C GLY A 121 -3.15 21.74 -6.54
N LYS A 122 -2.43 20.63 -6.41
CA LYS A 122 -2.34 19.54 -7.39
C LYS A 122 -2.47 18.13 -6.79
N GLY A 123 -2.75 18.00 -5.49
CA GLY A 123 -2.82 16.73 -4.78
C GLY A 123 -3.72 15.68 -5.42
N LEU A 124 -4.89 16.09 -5.93
CA LEU A 124 -5.78 15.19 -6.68
C LEU A 124 -5.14 14.71 -8.00
N GLN A 125 -4.47 15.58 -8.74
CA GLN A 125 -3.74 15.20 -9.96
C GLN A 125 -2.58 14.24 -9.63
N TYR A 126 -1.82 14.49 -8.56
CA TYR A 126 -0.74 13.60 -8.13
C TYR A 126 -1.26 12.24 -7.65
N HIS A 127 -2.42 12.22 -6.97
CA HIS A 127 -3.13 11.01 -6.56
C HIS A 127 -3.54 10.16 -7.77
N GLU A 128 -4.15 10.76 -8.80
CA GLU A 128 -4.52 10.03 -10.02
C GLU A 128 -3.31 9.55 -10.81
N ILE A 129 -2.22 10.33 -10.89
CA ILE A 129 -0.94 9.85 -11.45
C ILE A 129 -0.41 8.65 -10.67
N GLY A 130 -0.45 8.70 -9.33
CA GLY A 130 -0.08 7.58 -8.47
C GLY A 130 -0.93 6.33 -8.74
N ARG A 131 -2.26 6.48 -8.88
CA ARG A 131 -3.16 5.37 -9.24
C ARG A 131 -2.83 4.78 -10.61
N SER A 132 -2.52 5.62 -11.60
CA SER A 132 -2.12 5.17 -12.94
C SER A 132 -0.82 4.37 -12.89
N ILE A 133 0.22 4.86 -12.21
CA ILE A 133 1.50 4.14 -12.06
C ILE A 133 1.31 2.83 -11.27
N ALA A 134 0.54 2.85 -10.19
CA ALA A 134 0.24 1.63 -9.42
C ALA A 134 -0.49 0.58 -10.28
N THR A 135 -1.37 1.01 -11.19
CA THR A 135 -2.10 0.12 -12.11
C THR A 135 -1.18 -0.41 -13.20
N LEU A 136 -0.36 0.46 -13.82
CA LEU A 136 0.65 0.09 -14.81
C LEU A 136 1.63 -0.96 -14.28
N MET A 137 2.08 -0.84 -13.02
CA MET A 137 2.96 -1.82 -12.36
C MET A 137 2.30 -3.21 -12.12
N THR A 138 1.00 -3.36 -12.35
CA THR A 138 0.29 -4.66 -12.32
C THR A 138 0.16 -5.32 -13.70
N ASP A 139 0.49 -4.62 -14.79
CA ASP A 139 0.55 -5.23 -16.11
C ASP A 139 1.79 -6.13 -16.23
N GLU A 140 1.60 -7.39 -16.65
CA GLU A 140 2.71 -8.35 -16.74
C GLU A 140 3.84 -7.91 -17.69
N VAL A 141 3.49 -7.24 -18.80
CA VAL A 141 4.46 -6.86 -19.84
C VAL A 141 5.23 -5.63 -19.38
N PHE A 142 4.54 -4.61 -18.87
CA PHE A 142 5.23 -3.46 -18.27
C PHE A 142 6.09 -3.86 -17.06
N HIS A 143 5.62 -4.79 -16.22
CA HIS A 143 6.39 -5.32 -15.10
C HIS A 143 7.69 -5.99 -15.57
N ASP A 144 7.60 -6.84 -16.60
CA ASP A 144 8.76 -7.46 -17.25
C ASP A 144 9.75 -6.42 -17.81
N VAL A 145 9.25 -5.36 -18.47
CA VAL A 145 10.05 -4.22 -18.96
C VAL A 145 10.72 -3.51 -17.79
N ALA A 146 9.99 -3.20 -16.71
CA ALA A 146 10.51 -2.51 -15.55
C ALA A 146 11.66 -3.26 -14.86
N TYR A 147 11.68 -4.59 -14.85
CA TYR A 147 12.82 -5.38 -14.36
C TYR A 147 14.03 -5.39 -15.32
N LYS A 148 13.80 -5.33 -16.63
CA LYS A 148 14.83 -5.50 -17.66
C LYS A 148 15.42 -4.18 -18.17
N ALA A 149 14.70 -3.07 -17.98
CA ALA A 149 15.07 -1.73 -18.41
C ALA A 149 16.49 -1.34 -17.96
N LYS A 150 17.26 -0.76 -18.87
CA LYS A 150 18.62 -0.26 -18.66
C LYS A 150 18.64 1.27 -18.65
N ASP A 151 17.72 1.91 -19.37
CA ASP A 151 17.57 3.36 -19.39
C ASP A 151 16.09 3.80 -19.31
N ARG A 152 15.85 5.11 -19.48
CA ARG A 152 14.52 5.71 -19.44
C ARG A 152 13.66 5.35 -20.65
N ASN A 153 14.28 5.15 -21.82
CA ASN A 153 13.58 4.92 -23.07
C ASN A 153 12.88 3.55 -23.05
N ASP A 154 13.52 2.52 -22.48
CA ASP A 154 12.89 1.22 -22.24
C ASP A 154 11.56 1.35 -21.47
N LEU A 155 11.54 2.19 -20.42
CA LEU A 155 10.33 2.44 -19.62
C LEU A 155 9.28 3.24 -20.39
N LEU A 156 9.69 4.19 -21.23
CA LEU A 156 8.76 4.96 -22.08
C LEU A 156 8.10 4.06 -23.12
N SER A 157 8.88 3.23 -23.82
CA SER A 157 8.34 2.24 -24.78
C SER A 157 7.41 1.22 -24.12
N GLY A 158 7.67 0.84 -22.85
CA GLY A 158 6.73 0.02 -22.07
C GLY A 158 5.43 0.75 -21.72
N ILE A 159 5.46 2.07 -21.48
CA ILE A 159 4.25 2.88 -21.27
C ILE A 159 3.46 2.97 -22.58
N ASP A 160 4.12 3.23 -23.70
CA ASP A 160 3.48 3.34 -25.01
C ASP A 160 2.80 2.02 -25.42
N GLU A 161 3.47 0.88 -25.22
CA GLU A 161 2.90 -0.47 -25.47
C GLU A 161 1.65 -0.72 -24.62
N PHE A 162 1.67 -0.35 -23.34
CA PHE A 162 0.50 -0.46 -22.48
C PHE A 162 -0.65 0.44 -22.96
N LEU A 163 -0.35 1.67 -23.37
CA LEU A 163 -1.34 2.64 -23.83
C LEU A 163 -2.02 2.22 -25.14
N ASP A 164 -1.31 1.56 -26.04
CA ASP A 164 -1.87 0.99 -27.28
C ASP A 164 -2.85 -0.17 -27.04
N GLN A 165 -2.87 -0.76 -25.83
CA GLN A 165 -3.64 -1.96 -25.51
C GLN A 165 -4.79 -1.71 -24.53
N VAL A 166 -4.86 -0.54 -23.89
CA VAL A 166 -5.96 -0.22 -22.97
C VAL A 166 -7.24 0.21 -23.70
N THR A 167 -8.36 -0.40 -23.34
CA THR A 167 -9.68 0.07 -23.75
C THR A 167 -10.11 1.24 -22.87
N VAL A 168 -10.33 2.42 -23.47
CA VAL A 168 -10.92 3.58 -22.78
C VAL A 168 -12.45 3.49 -22.82
N LEU A 169 -13.10 3.71 -21.68
CA LEU A 169 -14.56 3.86 -21.60
C LEU A 169 -14.94 5.35 -21.64
N PRO A 170 -15.80 5.81 -22.57
CA PRO A 170 -16.20 7.20 -22.65
C PRO A 170 -16.91 7.70 -21.38
N PRO A 171 -16.56 8.89 -20.85
CA PRO A 171 -17.25 9.46 -19.69
C PRO A 171 -18.69 9.85 -20.05
N GLY A 172 -19.65 9.50 -19.20
CA GLY A 172 -21.06 9.89 -19.34
C GLY A 172 -21.91 8.96 -20.21
N GLU A 173 -21.30 8.18 -21.12
CA GLU A 173 -21.99 7.12 -21.88
C GLU A 173 -22.01 5.79 -21.12
N TRP A 174 -21.01 5.56 -20.25
CA TRP A 174 -20.92 4.37 -19.41
C TRP A 174 -21.55 4.60 -18.02
N ASP A 175 -22.57 3.81 -17.67
CA ASP A 175 -23.15 3.77 -16.33
C ASP A 175 -22.23 3.00 -15.37
N PRO A 176 -21.68 3.63 -14.31
CA PRO A 176 -20.77 2.97 -13.36
C PRO A 176 -21.41 1.82 -12.55
N SER A 177 -22.75 1.72 -12.51
CA SER A 177 -23.46 0.63 -11.85
C SER A 177 -23.54 -0.64 -12.71
N ILE A 178 -23.30 -0.54 -14.02
CA ILE A 178 -23.31 -1.70 -14.93
C ILE A 178 -22.03 -2.52 -14.73
N ARG A 179 -22.20 -3.72 -14.18
CA ARG A 179 -21.13 -4.70 -14.01
C ARG A 179 -20.73 -5.28 -15.36
N ILE A 180 -19.49 -5.04 -15.79
CA ILE A 180 -18.87 -5.79 -16.89
C ILE A 180 -18.71 -7.25 -16.44
N GLU A 181 -19.26 -8.19 -17.20
CA GLU A 181 -19.05 -9.61 -16.93
C GLU A 181 -17.58 -9.98 -17.22
N PRO A 182 -16.92 -10.77 -16.36
CA PRO A 182 -15.56 -11.23 -16.63
C PRO A 182 -15.55 -12.07 -17.91
N PRO A 183 -14.51 -11.93 -18.77
CA PRO A 183 -14.42 -12.71 -19.99
C PRO A 183 -14.30 -14.20 -19.64
N LYS A 184 -14.95 -15.07 -20.44
CA LYS A 184 -15.01 -16.52 -20.18
C LYS A 184 -13.63 -17.18 -20.08
N ASN A 185 -12.65 -16.63 -20.80
CA ASN A 185 -11.23 -16.95 -20.70
C ASN A 185 -10.45 -15.62 -20.61
N VAL A 186 -9.34 -15.62 -19.87
CA VAL A 186 -8.40 -14.48 -19.88
C VAL A 186 -7.74 -14.40 -21.27
N PRO A 187 -7.72 -13.23 -21.94
CA PRO A 187 -7.02 -13.08 -23.21
C PRO A 187 -5.52 -13.38 -23.10
N SER A 188 -4.94 -14.06 -24.10
CA SER A 188 -3.50 -14.36 -24.10
C SER A 188 -2.64 -13.11 -24.28
N GLN A 189 -1.61 -12.98 -23.44
CA GLN A 189 -0.62 -11.90 -23.48
C GLN A 189 0.57 -12.21 -24.41
N GLU A 190 0.60 -13.37 -25.07
CA GLU A 190 1.72 -13.82 -25.92
C GLU A 190 2.01 -12.84 -27.07
N LYS A 191 0.97 -12.25 -27.67
CA LYS A 191 1.11 -11.27 -28.75
C LYS A 191 1.91 -10.03 -28.32
N ARG A 192 1.67 -9.54 -27.10
CA ARG A 192 2.38 -8.39 -26.52
C ARG A 192 3.83 -8.74 -26.20
N LYS A 193 4.05 -9.92 -25.59
CA LYS A 193 5.40 -10.45 -25.30
C LYS A 193 6.25 -10.67 -26.56
N MET A 194 5.64 -10.88 -27.74
CA MET A 194 6.35 -11.03 -29.02
C MET A 194 6.65 -9.69 -29.73
N ALA A 195 5.89 -8.63 -29.47
CA ALA A 195 6.05 -7.33 -30.14
C ALA A 195 7.33 -6.57 -29.74
N ALA A 196 8.01 -7.00 -28.68
CA ALA A 196 9.23 -6.38 -28.15
C ALA A 196 10.52 -6.64 -28.97
N GLN A 197 10.43 -7.05 -30.24
CA GLN A 197 11.61 -7.08 -31.12
C GLN A 197 11.82 -5.69 -31.76
N PRO A 198 12.99 -5.07 -31.58
CA PRO A 198 13.28 -3.78 -32.19
C PRO A 198 13.48 -3.91 -33.71
N ASN A 199 13.04 -2.89 -34.45
CA ASN A 199 13.50 -2.60 -35.82
C ASN A 199 14.89 -1.95 -35.79
#